data_AF-A0A383DZV6-F1
#
_entry.id   AF-A0A383DZV6-F1
#
_cell.length_a   1.000
_cell.length_b   1.000
_cell.length_c   1.000
_cell.angle_alpha   90.00
_cell.angle_beta   90.00
_cell.angle_gamma   90.00
#
_symmetry.space_group_name_H-M   'P 1'
#
loop_
_entity.id
_entity.type
_entity.pdbx_description
1 polymer ?
#
loop_
_entity_poly.entity_id
_entity_poly.type
_entity_poly.pdbx_seq_one_letter_code
_entity_poly.pdbx_strand_id
1 'polypeptide(L)' 'ASDYTVEENAKFGALFCSLNSNSNEKEGECYFKNIDGIIVDSFKLTSKLNLY' A
#
# COMPACT_ATOMS: atom_id res chain seq x y z
N ALA A 1 -13.12 4.22 2.66
CA ALA A 1 -12.02 3.51 1.98
C ALA A 1 -12.16 3.83 0.49
N SER A 2 -11.06 4.17 -0.20
CA SER A 2 -11.08 4.35 -1.65
C SER A 2 -10.90 2.98 -2.28
N ASP A 3 -11.89 2.52 -3.04
CA ASP A 3 -11.98 1.15 -3.52
C ASP A 3 -11.49 1.09 -4.98
N TYR A 4 -10.18 0.91 -5.17
CA TYR A 4 -9.57 0.86 -6.51
C TYR A 4 -9.74 -0.54 -7.11
N THR A 5 -10.92 -0.84 -7.64
CA THR A 5 -11.18 -2.07 -8.38
C THR A 5 -10.97 -1.86 -9.88
N VAL A 6 -10.69 -2.94 -10.61
CA VAL A 6 -10.61 -2.94 -12.09
C VAL A 6 -11.90 -2.38 -12.72
N GLU A 7 -13.02 -2.47 -11.99
CA GLU A 7 -14.34 -1.97 -12.39
C GLU A 7 -14.40 -0.43 -12.49
N GLU A 8 -13.53 0.31 -11.79
CA GLU A 8 -13.47 1.78 -11.85
C GLU A 8 -12.67 2.33 -13.05
N ASN A 9 -12.20 1.46 -13.95
CA ASN A 9 -11.51 1.85 -15.19
C ASN A 9 -10.29 2.78 -14.95
N ALA A 10 -9.61 2.58 -13.81
CA ALA A 10 -8.45 3.36 -13.41
C ALA A 10 -7.36 3.24 -14.49
N LYS A 11 -6.97 4.37 -15.08
CA LYS A 11 -5.96 4.41 -16.17
C LYS A 11 -4.52 4.33 -15.68
N PHE A 12 -4.32 4.35 -14.37
CA PHE A 12 -3.01 4.37 -13.70
C PHE A 12 -3.03 3.37 -12.54
N GLY A 13 -1.85 2.87 -12.16
CA GLY A 13 -1.71 1.93 -11.06
C GLY A 13 -2.19 2.48 -9.72
N ALA A 14 -2.39 1.58 -8.75
CA ALA A 14 -2.81 1.92 -7.40
C ALA A 14 -1.73 1.57 -6.36
N LEU A 15 -1.79 2.26 -5.23
CA LEU A 15 -1.00 1.96 -4.04
C LEU A 15 -1.77 1.01 -3.15
N PHE A 16 -1.16 -0.13 -2.82
CA PHE A 16 -1.71 -1.10 -1.88
C PHE A 16 -0.82 -1.12 -0.64
N CYS A 17 -1.43 -1.14 0.54
CA CYS A 17 -0.71 -1.20 1.81
C CYS A 17 -1.36 -2.22 2.75
N SER A 18 -0.54 -3.07 3.36
CA SER A 18 -0.91 -3.89 4.51
C SER A 18 -0.30 -3.25 5.75
N LEU A 19 -1.13 -2.65 6.59
CA LEU A 19 -0.72 -2.05 7.86
C LEU A 19 -0.77 -3.09 8.98
N ASN A 20 0.07 -2.92 10.00
CA ASN A 20 0.19 -3.83 11.13
C ASN A 20 0.58 -5.25 10.71
N SER A 21 1.34 -5.36 9.63
CA SER A 21 1.82 -6.65 9.12
C SER A 21 2.79 -7.28 10.13
N ASN A 22 2.84 -8.61 10.19
CA ASN A 22 3.76 -9.38 11.03
C ASN A 22 3.67 -9.08 12.55
N SER A 23 2.48 -8.75 13.06
CA SER A 23 2.23 -8.45 14.49
C SER A 23 2.96 -7.21 15.02
N ASN A 24 3.52 -6.38 14.14
CA ASN A 24 4.11 -5.10 14.51
C ASN A 24 3.16 -3.96 14.11
N GLU A 25 2.47 -3.39 15.10
CA GLU A 25 1.52 -2.28 14.91
C GLU A 25 2.16 -0.98 14.37
N LYS A 26 3.49 -0.94 14.24
CA LYS A 26 4.23 0.21 13.72
C LYS A 26 4.75 -0.02 12.32
N GLU A 27 4.55 -1.19 11.72
CA GLU A 27 5.06 -1.50 10.39
C GLU A 27 3.92 -1.69 9.40
N GLY A 28 4.16 -1.22 8.18
CA GLY A 28 3.31 -1.48 7.03
C GLY A 28 4.14 -1.84 5.83
N GLU A 29 3.61 -2.70 4.96
CA GLU A 29 4.22 -3.03 3.68
C GLU A 29 3.35 -2.48 2.57
N CYS A 30 3.94 -1.73 1.66
CA CYS A 30 3.22 -1.09 0.57
C CYS A 30 3.89 -1.38 -0.78
N TYR A 31 3.08 -1.34 -1.83
CA TYR A 31 3.57 -1.49 -3.19
C TYR A 31 2.67 -0.77 -4.21
N PHE A 32 3.27 -0.35 -5.31
CA PHE A 32 2.56 0.16 -6.47
C PHE A 32 2.30 -0.95 -7.46
N LYS A 33 1.04 -1.15 -7.86
CA LYS A 33 0.65 -2.14 -8.87
C LYS A 33 -0.04 -1.46 -10.04
N ASN A 34 0.48 -1.67 -11.24
CA ASN A 34 -0.10 -1.11 -12.46
C ASN A 34 -1.33 -1.92 -12.94
N ILE A 35 -2.00 -1.41 -13.98
CA ILE A 35 -3.21 -2.02 -14.54
C ILE A 35 -2.96 -3.40 -15.18
N ASP A 36 -1.72 -3.68 -15.58
CA ASP A 36 -1.29 -4.98 -16.09
C ASP A 36 -1.04 -6.00 -14.96
N GLY A 37 -1.22 -5.58 -13.71
CA GLY A 37 -1.03 -6.40 -12.53
C GLY A 37 0.43 -6.52 -12.06
N ILE A 38 1.34 -5.72 -12.61
CA ILE A 38 2.77 -5.73 -12.28
C ILE A 38 3.01 -4.84 -11.06
N ILE A 39 3.73 -5.36 -10.07
CA ILE A 39 4.27 -4.57 -8.97
C ILE A 39 5.50 -3.84 -9.49
N VAL A 40 5.41 -2.52 -9.60
CA VAL A 40 6.49 -1.68 -10.18
C VAL A 40 7.48 -1.20 -9.12
N ASP A 41 7.05 -1.10 -7.87
CA ASP A 41 7.91 -0.76 -6.72
C ASP A 41 7.26 -1.23 -5.42
N SER A 42 8.08 -1.49 -4.40
CA SER A 42 7.65 -1.87 -3.05
C SER A 42 8.53 -1.27 -1.97
N PHE A 43 7.91 -0.91 -0.85
CA PHE A 43 8.59 -0.26 0.26
C PHE A 43 7.95 -0.63 1.59
N LYS A 44 8.74 -0.44 2.66
CA LYS A 44 8.28 -0.59 4.04
C LYS A 44 8.03 0.77 4.66
N LEU A 45 6.91 0.88 5.35
CA LEU A 45 6.57 2.00 6.21
C LEU A 45 6.87 1.62 7.65
N THR A 46 7.52 2.53 8.38
CA THR A 46 7.69 2.41 9.83
C THR A 46 7.13 3.67 10.47
N SER A 47 6.10 3.51 11.28
CA SER A 47 5.51 4.59 12.06
C SER A 47 6.48 5.03 13.14
N LYS A 48 6.88 6.30 13.09
CA LYS A 48 7.59 6.97 14.18
C LYS A 48 6.56 7.62 15.08
N LEU A 49 6.33 7.02 16.26
CA LEU A 49 5.59 7.69 17.32
C LEU A 49 6.49 8.80 17.89
N ASN A 50 6.12 10.06 17.66
CA ASN A 50 6.66 11.16 18.45
C ASN A 50 5.98 11.10 19.82
N LEU A 51 6.72 10.62 20.82
CA LEU A 51 6.32 10.64 22.22
C LEU A 51 6.75 12.00 22.81
N TYR A 52 5.94 13.04 22.58
CA TYR A 52 6.06 14.32 23.29
C TYR A 52 4.67 14.84 23.62
#